data_AF-A0A2E3IKU8-F1
#
_entry.id   AF-A0A2E3IKU8-F1
#
_cell.length_a   1.000
_cell.length_b   1.000
_cell.length_c   1.000
_cell.angle_alpha   90.00
_cell.angle_beta   90.00
_cell.angle_gamma   90.00
#
_symmetry.space_group_name_H-M   'P 1'
#
loop_
_entity.id
_entity.type
_entity.pdbx_description
1 polymer ?
#
loop_
_entity_poly.entity_id
_entity_poly.type
_entity_poly.pdbx_seq_one_letter_code
_entity_poly.pdbx_strand_id
1 'polypeptide(L)'
;MKISLYILVLKLIITTLVFSIEVDGELDDAYGGALSVQQVQTGFGDPGSELDAAYSILLDDKLYLMLTGNLEPNFNKLEIFIDSESGGQNKIISNLNSNNDNWAEKFDGFTFDKGFTADYLLIVRHGFGSTQLDLDFTKLGEGGSGGMVGRFDPINSGKNGPFEASNGLVIGFNNTNSGGIGSDQGQRANQEEARSVRTGTELSIPLELIGSPKSEIRMCVMINGQGHDYLSNQFLGAMPEWTGNLGTDGLGGYLENSSLGDIDLNDFDGDQFFVITNGVRPLEIIGFESDQDLSDLSITWVSYPGVSYRVESSIDMKSWSDIEDGIVSLGESTTYTFLDVEEKEVRKFFRVVEE
;
A
#
# COMPACT_ATOMS: atom_id res chain seq x y z
N MET A 1 31.62 -25.17 -56.43
CA MET A 1 31.70 -25.25 -54.96
C MET A 1 30.46 -24.56 -54.41
N LYS A 2 29.47 -25.32 -53.91
CA LYS A 2 28.22 -24.75 -53.37
C LYS A 2 28.49 -24.33 -51.92
N ILE A 3 28.38 -23.04 -51.62
CA ILE A 3 28.45 -22.52 -50.26
C ILE A 3 27.01 -22.44 -49.77
N SER A 4 26.63 -23.36 -48.87
CA SER A 4 25.36 -23.25 -48.15
C SER A 4 25.61 -22.44 -46.88
N LEU A 5 24.94 -21.29 -46.78
CA LEU A 5 24.90 -20.46 -45.58
C LEU A 5 23.78 -21.01 -44.68
N TYR A 6 24.13 -21.53 -43.52
CA TYR A 6 23.16 -21.89 -42.47
C TYR A 6 23.00 -20.69 -41.54
N ILE A 7 21.84 -20.04 -41.57
CA ILE A 7 21.46 -19.01 -40.60
C ILE A 7 20.87 -19.74 -39.39
N LEU A 8 21.55 -19.66 -38.25
CA LEU A 8 21.05 -20.12 -36.96
C LEU A 8 20.21 -18.98 -36.37
N VAL A 9 18.87 -19.11 -36.42
CA VAL A 9 17.97 -18.19 -35.71
C VAL A 9 17.91 -18.64 -34.25
N LEU A 10 18.64 -17.96 -33.37
CA LEU A 10 18.55 -18.15 -31.94
C LEU A 10 17.30 -17.39 -31.45
N LYS A 11 16.19 -18.10 -31.23
CA LYS A 11 14.99 -17.50 -30.62
C LYS A 11 15.29 -17.28 -29.14
N LEU A 12 15.61 -16.03 -28.77
CA LEU A 12 15.75 -15.62 -27.37
C LEU A 12 14.35 -15.72 -26.74
N ILE A 13 14.09 -16.77 -25.98
CA ILE A 13 12.89 -16.87 -25.15
C ILE A 13 13.21 -16.03 -23.91
N ILE A 14 12.77 -14.77 -23.89
CA ILE A 14 12.70 -13.99 -22.66
C ILE A 14 11.47 -14.51 -21.93
N THR A 15 11.66 -15.45 -21.00
CA THR A 15 10.67 -15.69 -19.94
C THR A 15 10.71 -14.48 -19.01
N THR A 16 9.76 -13.57 -19.17
CA THR A 16 9.40 -12.64 -18.09
C THR A 16 8.86 -13.47 -16.94
N LEU A 17 9.63 -13.59 -15.86
CA LEU A 17 9.07 -14.00 -14.58
C LEU A 17 8.14 -12.86 -14.14
N VAL A 18 6.84 -13.10 -14.24
CA VAL A 18 5.86 -12.28 -13.52
C VAL A 18 5.94 -12.74 -12.08
N PHE A 19 6.63 -11.97 -11.24
CA PHE A 19 6.51 -12.15 -9.79
C PHE A 19 5.14 -11.61 -9.39
N SER A 20 4.20 -12.49 -9.05
CA SER A 20 3.01 -12.08 -8.31
C SER A 20 3.35 -12.03 -6.83
N ILE A 21 2.81 -11.06 -6.11
CA ILE A 21 2.86 -11.05 -4.65
C ILE A 21 2.03 -12.22 -4.11
N GLU A 22 2.61 -13.04 -3.25
CA GLU A 22 1.89 -14.10 -2.55
C GLU A 22 1.34 -13.53 -1.24
N VAL A 23 0.02 -13.35 -1.17
CA VAL A 23 -0.63 -12.75 0.01
C VAL A 23 -0.79 -13.80 1.11
N ASP A 24 0.26 -14.03 1.88
CA ASP A 24 0.34 -15.04 2.93
C ASP A 24 0.88 -14.52 4.29
N GLY A 25 1.17 -13.23 4.39
CA GLY A 25 1.71 -12.62 5.60
C GLY A 25 3.22 -12.72 5.72
N GLU A 26 3.95 -13.16 4.69
CA GLU A 26 5.40 -13.09 4.57
C GLU A 26 5.82 -11.95 3.64
N LEU A 27 6.80 -11.15 4.05
CA LEU A 27 7.31 -10.04 3.26
C LEU A 27 8.08 -10.58 2.05
N ASP A 28 7.51 -10.41 0.87
CA ASP A 28 8.18 -10.64 -0.41
C ASP A 28 9.25 -9.58 -0.72
N ASP A 29 10.34 -9.98 -1.37
CA ASP A 29 11.39 -9.05 -1.79
C ASP A 29 10.90 -7.99 -2.81
N ALA A 30 9.80 -8.27 -3.51
CA ALA A 30 9.21 -7.38 -4.50
C ALA A 30 8.65 -6.08 -3.89
N TYR A 31 8.33 -6.05 -2.59
CA TYR A 31 7.84 -4.84 -1.90
C TYR A 31 8.88 -3.72 -1.81
N GLY A 32 10.18 -4.02 -1.96
CA GLY A 32 11.24 -3.02 -1.87
C GLY A 32 11.52 -2.56 -0.44
N GLY A 33 11.86 -1.27 -0.29
CA GLY A 33 12.23 -0.68 1.01
C GLY A 33 11.02 -0.32 1.87
N ALA A 34 11.21 -0.32 3.20
CA ALA A 34 10.16 0.08 4.15
C ALA A 34 9.75 1.55 3.95
N LEU A 35 8.45 1.81 3.93
CA LEU A 35 7.85 3.15 3.90
C LEU A 35 7.78 3.77 5.31
N SER A 36 7.63 2.94 6.32
CA SER A 36 7.68 3.33 7.74
C SER A 36 8.38 2.23 8.52
N VAL A 37 9.15 2.62 9.53
CA VAL A 37 9.79 1.71 10.49
C VAL A 37 9.50 2.25 11.88
N GLN A 38 9.10 1.37 12.78
CA GLN A 38 8.72 1.71 14.14
C GLN A 38 9.89 2.28 14.92
N GLN A 39 9.67 3.39 15.63
CA GLN A 39 10.69 4.10 16.40
C GLN A 39 10.68 3.82 17.89
N VAL A 40 9.55 3.33 18.42
CA VAL A 40 9.37 3.07 19.85
C VAL A 40 9.00 1.62 20.14
N GLN A 41 9.51 1.09 21.25
CA GLN A 41 9.15 -0.25 21.72
C GLN A 41 7.67 -0.32 22.12
N THR A 42 7.06 -1.50 22.02
CA THR A 42 5.62 -1.66 22.25
C THR A 42 5.25 -1.62 23.72
N GLY A 43 4.13 -0.96 24.04
CA GLY A 43 3.46 -1.06 25.33
C GLY A 43 2.47 -2.21 25.45
N PHE A 44 2.29 -3.03 24.40
CA PHE A 44 1.39 -4.17 24.35
C PHE A 44 2.14 -5.53 24.43
N GLY A 45 3.42 -5.52 24.82
CA GLY A 45 4.24 -6.71 25.09
C GLY A 45 4.98 -7.27 23.87
N ASP A 46 6.05 -8.03 24.12
CA ASP A 46 6.93 -8.64 23.11
C ASP A 46 7.33 -10.09 23.53
N PRO A 47 6.96 -11.14 22.76
CA PRO A 47 6.06 -11.06 21.60
C PRO A 47 4.63 -10.80 22.10
N GLY A 48 4.00 -9.78 21.54
CA GLY A 48 2.65 -9.35 21.89
C GLY A 48 2.01 -8.66 20.70
N SER A 49 1.35 -7.53 20.91
CA SER A 49 0.84 -6.71 19.81
C SER A 49 1.86 -5.61 19.49
N GLU A 50 2.40 -5.62 18.27
CA GLU A 50 3.48 -4.72 17.85
C GLU A 50 3.49 -4.50 16.34
N LEU A 51 4.02 -3.35 15.92
CA LEU A 51 4.25 -3.01 14.52
C LEU A 51 5.74 -2.73 14.32
N ASP A 52 6.37 -3.37 13.35
CA ASP A 52 7.80 -3.21 13.07
C ASP A 52 8.05 -2.29 11.87
N ALA A 53 7.43 -2.57 10.73
CA ALA A 53 7.59 -1.81 9.50
C ALA A 53 6.43 -1.99 8.51
N ALA A 54 6.22 -0.95 7.70
CA ALA A 54 5.26 -0.93 6.60
C ALA A 54 5.98 -1.01 5.24
N TYR A 55 5.45 -1.80 4.32
CA TYR A 55 5.89 -1.89 2.94
C TYR A 55 4.69 -1.91 2.01
N SER A 56 4.84 -1.39 0.80
CA SER A 56 3.76 -1.50 -0.19
C SER A 56 4.28 -1.53 -1.61
N ILE A 57 3.52 -2.16 -2.49
CA ILE A 57 3.70 -2.07 -3.94
C ILE A 57 2.34 -1.96 -4.65
N LEU A 58 2.30 -1.19 -5.71
CA LEU A 58 1.14 -1.09 -6.60
C LEU A 58 1.40 -1.98 -7.81
N LEU A 59 0.52 -2.97 -8.03
CA LEU A 59 0.66 -3.97 -9.09
C LEU A 59 -0.74 -4.45 -9.50
N ASP A 60 -0.99 -4.54 -10.81
CA ASP A 60 -2.23 -5.10 -11.38
C ASP A 60 -3.53 -4.55 -10.74
N ASP A 61 -3.71 -3.22 -10.77
CA ASP A 61 -4.86 -2.49 -10.20
C ASP A 61 -5.09 -2.71 -8.69
N LYS A 62 -4.07 -3.19 -7.98
CA LYS A 62 -4.11 -3.46 -6.54
C LYS A 62 -2.99 -2.75 -5.80
N LEU A 63 -3.30 -2.32 -4.59
CA LEU A 63 -2.34 -1.97 -3.58
C LEU A 63 -2.05 -3.22 -2.73
N TYR A 64 -0.81 -3.68 -2.76
CA TYR A 64 -0.30 -4.67 -1.82
C TYR A 64 0.34 -3.94 -0.65
N LEU A 65 -0.05 -4.27 0.57
CA LEU A 65 0.41 -3.67 1.82
C LEU A 65 0.88 -4.77 2.76
N MET A 66 2.12 -4.70 3.19
CA MET A 66 2.69 -5.60 4.20
C MET A 66 2.99 -4.80 5.47
N LEU A 67 2.40 -5.23 6.58
CA LEU A 67 2.58 -4.68 7.91
C LEU A 67 3.23 -5.75 8.79
N THR A 68 4.53 -5.62 8.98
CA THR A 68 5.32 -6.56 9.78
C THR A 68 5.12 -6.34 11.27
N GLY A 69 5.13 -7.44 12.04
CA GLY A 69 4.90 -7.46 13.48
C GLY A 69 3.89 -8.53 13.91
N ASN A 70 3.22 -8.28 15.04
CA ASN A 70 2.30 -9.24 15.64
C ASN A 70 0.99 -8.55 16.08
N LEU A 71 -0.11 -9.31 16.04
CA LEU A 71 -1.41 -8.96 16.60
C LEU A 71 -1.87 -10.10 17.52
N GLU A 72 -2.01 -9.85 18.82
CA GLU A 72 -2.38 -10.89 19.77
C GLU A 72 -3.78 -11.49 19.51
N PRO A 73 -4.00 -12.79 19.78
CA PRO A 73 -5.30 -13.45 19.64
C PRO A 73 -6.26 -13.14 20.80
N ASN A 74 -6.28 -11.91 21.28
CA ASN A 74 -7.07 -11.41 22.40
C ASN A 74 -8.09 -10.32 21.99
N PHE A 75 -8.33 -10.18 20.68
CA PHE A 75 -9.15 -9.14 20.05
C PHE A 75 -8.58 -7.73 20.13
N ASN A 76 -7.28 -7.57 20.40
CA ASN A 76 -6.58 -6.39 19.92
C ASN A 76 -6.82 -6.24 18.41
N LYS A 77 -6.83 -5.01 17.94
CA LYS A 77 -7.15 -4.69 16.55
C LYS A 77 -6.07 -3.88 15.90
N LEU A 78 -5.89 -4.14 14.62
CA LEU A 78 -5.13 -3.32 13.73
C LEU A 78 -6.10 -2.44 12.95
N GLU A 79 -6.04 -1.14 13.22
CA GLU A 79 -6.81 -0.12 12.53
C GLU A 79 -5.95 0.45 11.41
N ILE A 80 -6.49 0.47 10.19
CA ILE A 80 -5.80 1.02 9.00
C ILE A 80 -6.73 2.05 8.38
N PHE A 81 -6.49 3.32 8.70
CA PHE A 81 -7.17 4.43 8.07
C PHE A 81 -6.44 4.80 6.77
N ILE A 82 -7.22 5.08 5.72
CA ILE A 82 -6.71 5.36 4.38
C ILE A 82 -7.27 6.70 3.93
N ASP A 83 -6.37 7.60 3.54
CA ASP A 83 -6.65 8.86 2.84
C ASP A 83 -6.18 8.67 1.39
N SER A 84 -7.13 8.58 0.47
CA SER A 84 -6.87 8.23 -0.95
C SER A 84 -7.78 8.96 -1.93
N GLU A 85 -8.74 9.75 -1.45
CA GLU A 85 -9.62 10.59 -2.23
C GLU A 85 -9.56 12.04 -1.75
N SER A 86 -10.09 12.97 -2.54
CA SER A 86 -10.36 14.31 -2.02
C SER A 86 -11.60 14.25 -1.13
N GLY A 87 -11.44 14.58 0.16
CA GLY A 87 -12.57 14.60 1.08
C GLY A 87 -12.17 14.06 2.43
N GLY A 88 -12.93 13.07 2.92
CA GLY A 88 -12.64 12.37 4.16
C GLY A 88 -12.89 13.15 5.45
N GLN A 89 -12.40 12.58 6.54
CA GLN A 89 -12.48 13.11 7.90
C GLN A 89 -11.09 13.18 8.51
N ASN A 90 -10.60 14.40 8.78
CA ASN A 90 -9.44 14.59 9.66
C ASN A 90 -9.83 14.46 11.15
N LYS A 91 -11.03 14.90 11.50
CA LYS A 91 -11.62 14.65 12.82
C LYS A 91 -12.80 13.70 12.64
N ILE A 92 -12.79 12.59 13.38
CA ILE A 92 -13.85 11.59 13.30
C ILE A 92 -15.13 12.16 13.92
N ILE A 93 -16.22 12.02 13.17
CA ILE A 93 -17.59 12.37 13.58
C ILE A 93 -18.42 11.08 13.50
N SER A 94 -18.61 10.44 14.64
CA SER A 94 -19.18 9.09 14.75
C SER A 94 -20.51 8.90 14.01
N ASN A 95 -21.42 9.87 14.12
CA ASN A 95 -22.76 9.78 13.52
C ASN A 95 -22.78 9.91 11.99
N LEU A 96 -21.64 10.20 11.35
CA LEU A 96 -21.47 10.15 9.90
C LEU A 96 -20.97 8.79 9.42
N ASN A 97 -20.54 7.90 10.31
CA ASN A 97 -19.89 6.64 9.94
C ASN A 97 -20.77 5.44 10.25
N SER A 98 -20.62 4.36 9.47
CA SER A 98 -21.19 3.07 9.86
C SER A 98 -20.46 2.55 11.10
N ASN A 99 -21.22 2.15 12.11
CA ASN A 99 -20.67 1.66 13.37
C ASN A 99 -20.50 0.13 13.37
N ASN A 100 -19.86 -0.41 12.34
CA ASN A 100 -19.49 -1.82 12.31
C ASN A 100 -18.49 -2.11 13.45
N ASP A 101 -18.62 -3.22 14.16
CA ASP A 101 -17.80 -3.53 15.34
C ASP A 101 -17.76 -2.45 16.46
N ASN A 102 -18.70 -1.50 16.46
CA ASN A 102 -18.82 -0.42 17.46
C ASN A 102 -17.61 0.54 17.55
N TRP A 103 -16.80 0.70 16.49
CA TRP A 103 -15.61 1.56 16.52
C TRP A 103 -15.94 3.07 16.53
N ALA A 104 -16.98 3.49 15.80
CA ALA A 104 -17.18 4.90 15.42
C ALA A 104 -17.44 5.79 16.64
N GLU A 105 -18.25 5.33 17.59
CA GLU A 105 -18.52 6.05 18.85
C GLU A 105 -17.27 6.17 19.72
N LYS A 106 -16.37 5.19 19.64
CA LYS A 106 -15.11 5.18 20.39
C LYS A 106 -14.07 6.10 19.78
N PHE A 107 -14.13 6.38 18.50
CA PHE A 107 -13.27 7.37 17.85
C PHE A 107 -13.93 8.76 17.75
N ASP A 108 -15.14 8.97 18.28
CA ASP A 108 -15.83 10.26 18.14
C ASP A 108 -15.00 11.40 18.72
N GLY A 109 -14.54 12.30 17.87
CA GLY A 109 -13.69 13.43 18.22
C GLY A 109 -12.19 13.25 17.95
N PHE A 110 -11.72 12.03 17.66
CA PHE A 110 -10.32 11.70 17.40
C PHE A 110 -9.83 12.52 16.20
N THR A 111 -8.66 13.15 16.34
CA THR A 111 -8.13 14.06 15.32
C THR A 111 -6.80 13.51 14.77
N PHE A 112 -6.77 13.24 13.47
CA PHE A 112 -5.55 12.82 12.75
C PHE A 112 -4.60 14.00 12.55
N ASP A 113 -3.35 13.69 12.19
CA ASP A 113 -2.36 14.68 11.81
C ASP A 113 -2.85 15.59 10.69
N LYS A 114 -2.36 16.83 10.72
CA LYS A 114 -2.59 17.78 9.64
C LYS A 114 -2.08 17.20 8.31
N GLY A 115 -2.95 17.20 7.31
CA GLY A 115 -2.64 16.67 5.97
C GLY A 115 -3.11 15.24 5.77
N PHE A 116 -3.75 14.64 6.77
CA PHE A 116 -4.45 13.37 6.67
C PHE A 116 -5.97 13.56 6.84
N THR A 117 -6.74 13.09 5.87
CA THR A 117 -8.21 13.10 5.90
C THR A 117 -8.76 11.73 5.54
N ALA A 118 -9.11 10.91 6.54
CA ALA A 118 -9.49 9.52 6.34
C ALA A 118 -10.76 9.37 5.48
N ASP A 119 -10.66 8.64 4.38
CA ASP A 119 -11.77 8.25 3.52
C ASP A 119 -12.27 6.84 3.82
N TYR A 120 -11.38 5.96 4.26
CA TYR A 120 -11.68 4.55 4.53
C TYR A 120 -11.05 4.05 5.82
N LEU A 121 -11.62 2.98 6.37
CA LEU A 121 -11.10 2.23 7.50
C LEU A 121 -11.17 0.72 7.21
N LEU A 122 -10.04 0.03 7.41
CA LEU A 122 -9.97 -1.42 7.56
C LEU A 122 -9.69 -1.77 9.02
N ILE A 123 -10.38 -2.80 9.53
CA ILE A 123 -10.18 -3.30 10.89
C ILE A 123 -9.84 -4.79 10.80
N VAL A 124 -8.66 -5.17 11.27
CA VAL A 124 -8.26 -6.58 11.41
C VAL A 124 -8.33 -6.97 12.87
N ARG A 125 -9.05 -8.05 13.18
CA ARG A 125 -9.28 -8.53 14.55
C ARG A 125 -8.85 -9.98 14.66
N HIS A 126 -7.97 -10.26 15.61
CA HIS A 126 -7.44 -11.60 15.82
C HIS A 126 -7.87 -12.13 17.20
N GLY A 127 -8.49 -13.31 17.23
CA GLY A 127 -9.15 -13.79 18.44
C GLY A 127 -9.30 -15.31 18.53
N PHE A 128 -9.98 -15.73 19.59
CA PHE A 128 -10.31 -17.14 19.88
C PHE A 128 -9.12 -18.11 19.83
N GLY A 129 -7.97 -17.75 20.42
CA GLY A 129 -6.80 -18.63 20.43
C GLY A 129 -6.23 -18.86 19.02
N SER A 130 -6.24 -17.79 18.23
CA SER A 130 -5.74 -17.69 16.86
C SER A 130 -6.57 -18.35 15.76
N THR A 131 -7.74 -18.92 16.08
CA THR A 131 -8.62 -19.55 15.08
C THR A 131 -9.58 -18.57 14.41
N GLN A 132 -9.53 -17.28 14.75
CA GLN A 132 -10.40 -16.28 14.12
C GLN A 132 -9.63 -15.03 13.73
N LEU A 133 -9.74 -14.69 12.45
CA LEU A 133 -9.31 -13.44 11.85
C LEU A 133 -10.50 -12.78 11.17
N ASP A 134 -10.99 -11.68 11.72
CA ASP A 134 -12.09 -10.91 11.12
C ASP A 134 -11.53 -9.69 10.38
N LEU A 135 -12.12 -9.39 9.23
CA LEU A 135 -11.80 -8.23 8.42
C LEU A 135 -13.05 -7.39 8.19
N ASP A 136 -12.97 -6.11 8.53
CA ASP A 136 -14.00 -5.12 8.25
C ASP A 136 -13.47 -4.07 7.29
N PHE A 137 -14.37 -3.51 6.49
CA PHE A 137 -14.09 -2.38 5.60
C PHE A 137 -15.22 -1.36 5.68
N THR A 138 -14.85 -0.09 5.76
CA THR A 138 -15.79 1.03 5.85
C THR A 138 -15.33 2.19 4.99
N LYS A 139 -16.26 2.76 4.21
CA LYS A 139 -16.14 4.11 3.68
C LYS A 139 -16.66 5.11 4.71
N LEU A 140 -15.83 6.07 5.08
CA LEU A 140 -16.10 7.10 6.09
C LEU A 140 -16.86 8.29 5.49
N GLY A 141 -17.55 9.03 6.35
CA GLY A 141 -18.19 10.31 6.03
C GLY A 141 -19.65 10.19 5.62
N GLU A 142 -20.28 11.33 5.33
CA GLU A 142 -21.70 11.40 5.02
C GLU A 142 -22.06 10.48 3.82
N GLY A 143 -23.00 9.55 4.05
CA GLY A 143 -23.39 8.54 3.05
C GLY A 143 -22.42 7.37 2.93
N GLY A 144 -21.39 7.31 3.76
CA GLY A 144 -20.48 6.18 3.93
C GLY A 144 -21.19 4.91 4.40
N SER A 145 -20.58 3.77 4.11
CA SER A 145 -21.10 2.45 4.47
C SER A 145 -19.96 1.49 4.73
N GLY A 146 -20.21 0.51 5.60
CA GLY A 146 -19.19 -0.46 6.01
C GLY A 146 -19.75 -1.63 6.79
N GLY A 147 -18.90 -2.63 6.99
CA GLY A 147 -19.24 -3.86 7.67
C GLY A 147 -18.12 -4.89 7.64
N MET A 148 -18.36 -6.02 8.32
CA MET A 148 -17.48 -7.18 8.25
C MET A 148 -17.57 -7.81 6.85
N VAL A 149 -16.43 -7.90 6.17
CA VAL A 149 -16.32 -8.40 4.79
C VAL A 149 -15.70 -9.80 4.73
N GLY A 150 -15.04 -10.25 5.81
CA GLY A 150 -14.44 -11.57 5.93
C GLY A 150 -14.31 -12.05 7.37
N ARG A 151 -14.37 -13.37 7.54
CA ARG A 151 -14.03 -14.11 8.76
C ARG A 151 -13.31 -15.38 8.37
N PHE A 152 -12.09 -15.56 8.87
CA PHE A 152 -11.19 -16.63 8.46
C PHE A 152 -10.63 -17.37 9.66
N ASP A 153 -10.16 -18.60 9.42
CA ASP A 153 -9.57 -19.47 10.44
C ASP A 153 -8.20 -19.96 9.96
N PRO A 154 -7.13 -19.17 10.19
CA PRO A 154 -5.79 -19.49 9.71
C PRO A 154 -5.29 -20.85 10.22
N ILE A 155 -5.54 -21.14 11.49
CA ILE A 155 -5.07 -22.37 12.15
C ILE A 155 -5.72 -23.61 11.56
N ASN A 156 -7.05 -23.68 11.50
CA ASN A 156 -7.73 -24.89 11.02
C ASN A 156 -7.65 -25.01 9.49
N SER A 157 -7.41 -23.91 8.78
CA SER A 157 -7.11 -23.96 7.35
C SER A 157 -5.72 -24.49 7.03
N GLY A 158 -4.80 -24.47 8.00
CA GLY A 158 -3.42 -24.93 7.84
C GLY A 158 -2.58 -24.06 6.89
N LYS A 159 -2.99 -22.81 6.67
CA LYS A 159 -2.30 -21.83 5.82
C LYS A 159 -2.44 -20.42 6.38
N ASN A 160 -1.52 -19.53 6.02
CA ASN A 160 -1.54 -18.13 6.47
C ASN A 160 -2.28 -17.20 5.49
N GLY A 161 -2.59 -17.67 4.29
CA GLY A 161 -3.29 -16.92 3.25
C GLY A 161 -3.17 -17.66 1.92
N PRO A 162 -3.65 -17.07 0.81
CA PRO A 162 -4.55 -15.93 0.76
C PRO A 162 -5.95 -16.30 1.28
N PHE A 163 -6.60 -15.36 1.96
CA PHE A 163 -8.01 -15.40 2.33
C PHE A 163 -8.77 -14.28 1.63
N GLU A 164 -9.70 -14.64 0.76
CA GLU A 164 -10.47 -13.68 -0.04
C GLU A 164 -11.75 -13.26 0.70
N ALA A 165 -11.94 -11.95 0.84
CA ALA A 165 -13.12 -11.34 1.42
C ALA A 165 -14.20 -11.10 0.37
N SER A 166 -15.43 -10.86 0.83
CA SER A 166 -16.61 -10.68 -0.03
C SER A 166 -16.56 -9.46 -0.97
N ASN A 167 -15.66 -8.52 -0.73
CA ASN A 167 -15.47 -7.29 -1.51
C ASN A 167 -14.16 -7.30 -2.34
N GLY A 168 -13.52 -8.45 -2.50
CA GLY A 168 -12.28 -8.59 -3.29
C GLY A 168 -10.99 -8.22 -2.55
N LEU A 169 -11.07 -7.77 -1.29
CA LEU A 169 -9.89 -7.72 -0.43
C LEU A 169 -9.34 -9.13 -0.24
N VAL A 170 -8.02 -9.24 -0.16
CA VAL A 170 -7.34 -10.48 0.20
C VAL A 170 -6.43 -10.22 1.39
N ILE A 171 -6.47 -11.10 2.39
CA ILE A 171 -5.60 -11.02 3.58
C ILE A 171 -4.72 -12.26 3.71
N GLY A 172 -3.46 -12.01 4.03
CA GLY A 172 -2.46 -12.96 4.51
C GLY A 172 -2.09 -12.59 5.95
N PHE A 173 -1.85 -13.59 6.80
CA PHE A 173 -1.63 -13.36 8.22
C PHE A 173 -0.68 -14.39 8.81
N ASN A 174 0.54 -13.95 9.09
CA ASN A 174 1.61 -14.76 9.66
C ASN A 174 2.09 -14.15 10.99
N ASN A 175 1.48 -14.58 12.08
CA ASN A 175 1.72 -14.03 13.41
C ASN A 175 2.84 -14.76 14.17
N THR A 176 3.95 -15.03 13.49
CA THR A 176 5.09 -15.82 14.01
C THR A 176 6.32 -14.98 14.35
N ASN A 177 6.21 -13.64 14.31
CA ASN A 177 7.34 -12.78 14.65
C ASN A 177 7.79 -13.03 16.11
N SER A 178 9.10 -13.03 16.32
CA SER A 178 9.75 -13.25 17.63
C SER A 178 10.96 -12.35 17.86
N GLY A 179 11.16 -11.34 17.00
CA GLY A 179 12.17 -10.30 17.15
C GLY A 179 11.55 -8.93 16.89
N GLY A 180 12.37 -7.91 16.61
CA GLY A 180 11.86 -6.58 16.28
C GLY A 180 12.15 -5.54 17.36
N ILE A 181 11.11 -4.86 17.83
CA ILE A 181 11.22 -3.58 18.54
C ILE A 181 11.37 -3.64 20.07
N GLY A 182 11.15 -4.77 20.74
CA GLY A 182 11.18 -4.84 22.21
C GLY A 182 9.89 -4.36 22.89
N SER A 183 9.83 -4.44 24.23
CA SER A 183 8.63 -4.13 25.04
C SER A 183 8.80 -3.06 26.13
N ASP A 184 9.92 -2.32 26.14
CA ASP A 184 10.12 -1.20 27.08
C ASP A 184 9.42 0.06 26.56
N GLN A 185 8.10 0.15 26.75
CA GLN A 185 7.23 1.14 26.10
C GLN A 185 7.81 2.56 26.06
N GLY A 186 7.72 3.18 24.88
CA GLY A 186 8.23 4.52 24.65
C GLY A 186 9.76 4.62 24.58
N GLN A 187 10.54 3.61 24.99
CA GLN A 187 11.96 3.61 24.69
C GLN A 187 12.19 3.50 23.19
N ARG A 188 13.36 3.95 22.74
CA ARG A 188 13.76 3.80 21.35
C ARG A 188 13.85 2.32 20.94
N ALA A 189 13.23 1.99 19.82
CA ALA A 189 13.32 0.69 19.16
C ALA A 189 14.57 0.59 18.28
N ASN A 190 15.10 -0.63 18.16
CA ASN A 190 16.16 -0.93 17.22
C ASN A 190 15.61 -1.02 15.79
N GLN A 191 15.92 -0.01 14.99
CA GLN A 191 15.42 0.10 13.61
C GLN A 191 15.91 -1.02 12.68
N GLU A 192 17.09 -1.58 12.96
CA GLU A 192 17.63 -2.67 12.14
C GLU A 192 16.90 -3.98 12.44
N GLU A 193 16.61 -4.23 13.73
CA GLU A 193 15.82 -5.39 14.14
C GLU A 193 14.38 -5.28 13.64
N ALA A 194 13.75 -4.10 13.72
CA ALA A 194 12.43 -3.85 13.14
C ALA A 194 12.38 -4.16 11.64
N ARG A 195 13.37 -3.68 10.85
CA ARG A 195 13.45 -3.98 9.41
C ARG A 195 13.72 -5.45 9.09
N SER A 196 14.27 -6.20 10.05
CA SER A 196 14.57 -7.62 9.85
C SER A 196 13.33 -8.51 10.00
N VAL A 197 12.25 -8.00 10.59
CA VAL A 197 10.98 -8.73 10.71
C VAL A 197 10.36 -8.88 9.32
N ARG A 198 9.92 -10.10 9.02
CA ARG A 198 9.37 -10.47 7.71
C ARG A 198 7.96 -11.04 7.77
N THR A 199 7.37 -11.16 8.94
CA THR A 199 6.06 -11.77 9.12
C THR A 199 5.09 -10.76 9.73
N GLY A 200 3.81 -10.87 9.40
CA GLY A 200 2.77 -9.99 9.94
C GLY A 200 1.45 -10.07 9.18
N THR A 201 0.78 -8.93 9.03
CA THR A 201 -0.49 -8.80 8.31
C THR A 201 -0.24 -8.25 6.91
N GLU A 202 -0.73 -8.96 5.90
CA GLU A 202 -0.56 -8.60 4.50
C GLU A 202 -1.92 -8.45 3.82
N LEU A 203 -2.08 -7.42 3.00
CA LEU A 203 -3.33 -7.10 2.33
C LEU A 203 -3.11 -6.84 0.84
N SER A 204 -3.97 -7.41 0.01
CA SER A 204 -4.18 -6.96 -1.37
C SER A 204 -5.51 -6.21 -1.44
N ILE A 205 -5.42 -4.92 -1.75
CA ILE A 205 -6.53 -3.98 -1.78
C ILE A 205 -6.80 -3.56 -3.23
N PRO A 206 -7.95 -3.91 -3.84
CA PRO A 206 -8.32 -3.37 -5.15
C PRO A 206 -8.34 -1.83 -5.11
N LEU A 207 -7.68 -1.16 -6.06
CA LEU A 207 -7.63 0.30 -6.06
C LEU A 207 -9.01 0.93 -6.24
N GLU A 208 -9.90 0.28 -7.00
CA GLU A 208 -11.29 0.71 -7.15
C GLU A 208 -12.07 0.74 -5.82
N LEU A 209 -11.68 -0.10 -4.86
CA LEU A 209 -12.33 -0.17 -3.55
C LEU A 209 -12.02 1.08 -2.71
N ILE A 210 -10.84 1.69 -2.93
CA ILE A 210 -10.36 2.89 -2.24
C ILE A 210 -10.40 4.15 -3.13
N GLY A 211 -11.30 4.17 -4.12
CA GLY A 211 -11.58 5.37 -4.91
C GLY A 211 -10.71 5.54 -6.17
N SER A 212 -9.94 4.52 -6.56
CA SER A 212 -9.02 4.55 -7.70
C SER A 212 -8.08 5.76 -7.64
N PRO A 213 -7.31 5.91 -6.54
CA PRO A 213 -6.52 7.10 -6.26
C PRO A 213 -5.65 7.49 -7.45
N LYS A 214 -5.60 8.79 -7.74
CA LYS A 214 -4.76 9.40 -8.78
C LYS A 214 -3.58 10.19 -8.21
N SER A 215 -3.59 10.42 -6.91
CA SER A 215 -2.53 11.06 -6.14
C SER A 215 -1.95 10.07 -5.14
N GLU A 216 -1.02 10.54 -4.30
CA GLU A 216 -0.54 9.80 -3.13
C GLU A 216 -1.68 9.23 -2.30
N ILE A 217 -1.45 8.05 -1.74
CA ILE A 217 -2.28 7.40 -0.72
C ILE A 217 -1.55 7.60 0.60
N ARG A 218 -2.23 8.06 1.64
CA ARG A 218 -1.67 8.15 2.99
C ARG A 218 -2.33 7.10 3.87
N MET A 219 -1.56 6.52 4.78
CA MET A 219 -2.05 5.50 5.71
C MET A 219 -1.65 5.82 7.14
N CYS A 220 -2.65 5.90 8.00
CA CYS A 220 -2.47 5.94 9.46
C CYS A 220 -2.82 4.56 9.99
N VAL A 221 -1.80 3.82 10.44
CA VAL A 221 -1.93 2.44 10.93
C VAL A 221 -1.61 2.42 12.40
N MET A 222 -2.52 1.85 13.21
CA MET A 222 -2.39 1.83 14.66
C MET A 222 -2.98 0.56 15.28
N ILE A 223 -2.54 0.21 16.49
CA ILE A 223 -3.13 -0.87 17.28
C ILE A 223 -3.97 -0.32 18.43
N ASN A 224 -5.17 -0.89 18.63
CA ASN A 224 -6.00 -0.63 19.80
C ASN A 224 -6.45 -1.92 20.50
N GLY A 225 -7.05 -1.76 21.69
CA GLY A 225 -7.61 -2.86 22.46
C GLY A 225 -8.97 -3.35 21.96
N GLN A 226 -9.43 -4.48 22.52
CA GLN A 226 -10.72 -5.11 22.20
C GLN A 226 -11.92 -4.16 22.19
N GLY A 227 -11.97 -3.17 23.08
CA GLY A 227 -13.10 -2.25 23.19
C GLY A 227 -13.06 -1.05 22.24
N HIS A 228 -12.04 -0.92 21.38
CA HIS A 228 -11.72 0.33 20.63
C HIS A 228 -11.43 1.53 21.54
N ASP A 229 -11.29 1.30 22.85
CA ASP A 229 -11.23 2.29 23.91
C ASP A 229 -9.91 2.23 24.69
N TYR A 230 -8.83 1.81 24.03
CA TYR A 230 -7.49 1.96 24.56
C TYR A 230 -6.50 1.89 23.41
N LEU A 231 -5.83 3.00 23.14
CA LEU A 231 -4.91 3.11 22.01
C LEU A 231 -3.47 2.80 22.44
N SER A 232 -2.81 1.94 21.67
CA SER A 232 -1.39 1.62 21.87
C SER A 232 -0.49 2.78 21.46
N ASN A 233 0.79 2.70 21.79
CA ASN A 233 1.82 3.56 21.19
C ASN A 233 2.29 3.06 19.81
N GLN A 234 1.74 1.95 19.34
CA GLN A 234 2.12 1.29 18.10
C GLN A 234 1.42 1.91 16.89
N PHE A 235 2.13 2.81 16.23
CA PHE A 235 1.77 3.44 14.95
C PHE A 235 2.85 3.19 13.88
N LEU A 236 2.45 3.16 12.61
CA LEU A 236 3.36 3.30 11.46
C LEU A 236 3.11 4.67 10.80
N GLY A 237 4.16 5.45 10.64
CA GLY A 237 4.14 6.86 11.07
C GLY A 237 4.45 6.88 12.57
N ALA A 238 5.64 6.44 12.94
CA ALA A 238 5.94 6.05 14.32
C ALA A 238 5.77 7.22 15.30
N MET A 239 5.29 6.90 16.51
CA MET A 239 5.25 7.84 17.62
C MET A 239 6.67 8.28 18.02
N PRO A 240 6.85 9.52 18.51
CA PRO A 240 8.15 9.99 18.97
C PRO A 240 8.63 9.21 20.19
N GLU A 241 9.96 9.17 20.39
CA GLU A 241 10.56 8.58 21.59
C GLU A 241 9.91 9.14 22.86
N TRP A 242 9.80 8.28 23.87
CA TRP A 242 9.12 8.50 25.16
C TRP A 242 7.59 8.45 25.12
N THR A 243 6.99 8.19 23.96
CA THR A 243 5.54 7.97 23.86
C THR A 243 5.17 6.55 24.33
N GLY A 244 4.63 6.47 25.55
CA GLY A 244 3.96 5.27 26.04
C GLY A 244 2.59 5.08 25.38
N ASN A 245 1.83 4.06 25.78
CA ASN A 245 0.47 3.87 25.27
C ASN A 245 -0.34 5.16 25.42
N LEU A 246 -1.16 5.49 24.43
CA LEU A 246 -2.00 6.69 24.47
C LEU A 246 -3.21 6.49 25.38
N GLY A 247 -3.68 5.25 25.52
CA GLY A 247 -4.87 4.93 26.29
C GLY A 247 -6.10 5.59 25.70
N THR A 248 -6.98 6.11 26.53
CA THR A 248 -8.18 6.84 26.08
C THR A 248 -7.99 8.35 26.04
N ASP A 249 -7.03 8.86 26.81
CA ASP A 249 -6.84 10.29 27.08
C ASP A 249 -5.58 10.86 26.42
N GLY A 250 -4.85 10.06 25.64
CA GLY A 250 -3.56 10.42 25.05
C GLY A 250 -2.39 10.41 26.04
N LEU A 251 -2.62 10.07 27.31
CA LEU A 251 -1.64 10.09 28.40
C LEU A 251 -1.40 8.69 29.00
N GLY A 252 -1.97 7.65 28.39
CA GLY A 252 -1.85 6.25 28.80
C GLY A 252 -2.85 5.81 29.85
N GLY A 253 -3.78 6.68 30.23
CA GLY A 253 -4.88 6.35 31.14
C GLY A 253 -5.98 5.55 30.43
N TYR A 254 -6.64 4.67 31.17
CA TYR A 254 -7.95 4.12 30.78
C TYR A 254 -9.03 4.82 31.58
N LEU A 255 -9.98 5.43 30.88
CA LEU A 255 -11.18 6.01 31.47
C LEU A 255 -12.38 5.15 31.10
N GLU A 256 -13.13 4.69 32.11
CA GLU A 256 -14.31 3.85 31.85
C GLU A 256 -15.36 4.63 31.05
N ASN A 257 -15.90 4.01 29.99
CA ASN A 257 -16.89 4.60 29.08
C ASN A 257 -16.41 5.83 28.30
N SER A 258 -15.10 6.04 28.16
CA SER A 258 -14.58 7.14 27.34
C SER A 258 -14.53 6.80 25.85
N SER A 259 -14.37 7.87 25.07
CA SER A 259 -13.96 7.89 23.68
C SER A 259 -12.45 8.16 23.61
N LEU A 260 -11.83 7.87 22.47
CA LEU A 260 -10.50 8.33 22.04
C LEU A 260 -10.52 9.79 21.55
N GLY A 261 -11.66 10.48 21.68
CA GLY A 261 -11.89 11.82 21.15
C GLY A 261 -11.05 12.94 21.75
N ASP A 262 -10.37 12.68 22.86
CA ASP A 262 -9.43 13.60 23.49
C ASP A 262 -8.02 13.51 22.86
N ILE A 263 -7.79 12.54 21.97
CA ILE A 263 -6.52 12.37 21.26
C ILE A 263 -6.51 13.23 19.99
N ASP A 264 -5.52 14.10 19.90
CA ASP A 264 -5.16 14.87 18.71
C ASP A 264 -3.72 14.53 18.32
N LEU A 265 -3.52 13.90 17.16
CA LEU A 265 -2.19 13.48 16.72
C LEU A 265 -1.26 14.67 16.44
N ASN A 266 -1.82 15.87 16.22
CA ASN A 266 -1.01 17.09 16.06
C ASN A 266 -0.25 17.50 17.34
N ASP A 267 -0.54 16.87 18.49
CA ASP A 267 0.20 17.06 19.74
C ASP A 267 1.52 16.26 19.79
N PHE A 268 1.78 15.39 18.82
CA PHE A 268 3.01 14.58 18.73
C PHE A 268 3.92 15.08 17.59
N ASP A 269 5.23 14.95 17.79
CA ASP A 269 6.21 15.37 16.78
C ASP A 269 6.24 14.41 15.58
N GLY A 270 6.15 14.96 14.38
CA GLY A 270 6.17 14.20 13.12
C GLY A 270 4.77 13.72 12.72
N ASP A 271 4.68 13.11 11.54
CA ASP A 271 3.41 12.58 11.03
C ASP A 271 3.22 11.13 11.51
N GLN A 272 2.06 10.81 12.09
CA GLN A 272 1.65 9.45 12.47
C GLN A 272 0.93 8.71 11.33
N PHE A 273 1.29 9.07 10.10
CA PHE A 273 0.95 8.35 8.88
C PHE A 273 2.19 8.22 8.00
N PHE A 274 2.16 7.29 7.06
CA PHE A 274 3.15 7.21 5.98
C PHE A 274 2.48 7.41 4.62
N VAL A 275 3.29 7.82 3.65
CA VAL A 275 2.83 8.13 2.30
C VAL A 275 3.24 7.00 1.37
N ILE A 276 2.25 6.40 0.74
CA ILE A 276 2.42 5.56 -0.44
C ILE A 276 2.33 6.53 -1.61
N THR A 277 3.47 6.91 -2.15
CA THR A 277 3.48 7.60 -3.42
C THR A 277 2.92 6.60 -4.41
N ASN A 278 1.71 6.90 -4.91
CA ASN A 278 1.14 6.18 -6.02
C ASN A 278 2.25 6.07 -7.04
N GLY A 279 2.53 4.86 -7.48
CA GLY A 279 3.33 4.67 -8.66
C GLY A 279 2.56 5.32 -9.81
N VAL A 280 2.68 6.64 -9.94
CA VAL A 280 3.01 7.25 -11.22
C VAL A 280 4.20 6.40 -11.66
N ARG A 281 3.95 5.25 -12.31
CA ARG A 281 5.05 4.51 -12.90
C ARG A 281 5.66 5.57 -13.80
N PRO A 282 6.93 5.96 -13.58
CA PRO A 282 7.47 7.14 -14.22
C PRO A 282 7.19 7.04 -15.71
N LEU A 283 6.89 8.17 -16.37
CA LEU A 283 6.67 8.16 -17.81
C LEU A 283 7.88 7.50 -18.47
N GLU A 284 7.69 6.26 -18.90
CA GLU A 284 8.75 5.36 -19.33
C GLU A 284 8.27 4.61 -20.56
N ILE A 285 9.17 4.49 -21.54
CA ILE A 285 8.99 3.60 -22.68
C ILE A 285 9.24 2.17 -22.19
N ILE A 286 8.20 1.36 -22.16
CA ILE A 286 8.18 -0.02 -21.66
C ILE A 286 8.20 -1.06 -22.80
N GLY A 287 8.05 -0.62 -24.04
CA GLY A 287 8.08 -1.51 -25.20
C GLY A 287 8.56 -0.81 -26.46
N PHE A 288 9.29 -1.54 -27.29
CA PHE A 288 9.83 -1.07 -28.56
C PHE A 288 9.86 -2.24 -29.56
N GLU A 289 9.04 -2.19 -30.60
CA GLU A 289 8.92 -3.25 -31.61
C GLU A 289 9.10 -2.68 -33.01
N SER A 290 9.96 -3.31 -33.82
CA SER A 290 10.18 -2.92 -35.22
C SER A 290 9.72 -4.03 -36.17
N ASP A 291 8.86 -3.71 -37.13
CA ASP A 291 8.56 -4.56 -38.27
C ASP A 291 9.41 -4.12 -39.47
N GLN A 292 10.39 -4.95 -39.85
CA GLN A 292 11.32 -4.61 -40.93
C GLN A 292 10.73 -4.76 -42.33
N ASP A 293 9.64 -5.52 -42.50
CA ASP A 293 8.98 -5.72 -43.78
C ASP A 293 8.05 -4.54 -44.08
N LEU A 294 7.42 -3.99 -43.03
CA LEU A 294 6.52 -2.83 -43.13
C LEU A 294 7.21 -1.49 -42.84
N SER A 295 8.43 -1.51 -42.29
CA SER A 295 9.13 -0.33 -41.74
C SER A 295 8.34 0.38 -40.65
N ASP A 296 7.53 -0.38 -39.90
CA ASP A 296 6.77 0.14 -38.77
C ASP A 296 7.62 0.06 -37.50
N LEU A 297 7.50 1.09 -36.67
CA LEU A 297 8.04 1.13 -35.33
C LEU A 297 6.93 1.43 -34.34
N SER A 298 6.77 0.54 -33.37
CA SER A 298 5.82 0.67 -32.27
C SER A 298 6.56 1.00 -30.98
N ILE A 299 6.11 2.08 -30.32
CA ILE A 299 6.59 2.47 -28.99
C ILE A 299 5.43 2.32 -28.01
N THR A 300 5.67 1.58 -26.92
CA THR A 300 4.72 1.43 -25.83
C THR A 300 5.26 2.13 -24.59
N TRP A 301 4.44 2.96 -23.94
CA TRP A 301 4.78 3.63 -22.70
C TRP A 301 3.70 3.45 -21.63
N VAL A 302 4.08 3.67 -20.38
CA VAL A 302 3.13 3.83 -19.28
C VAL A 302 2.29 5.08 -19.53
N SER A 303 0.97 4.96 -19.53
CA SER A 303 0.07 6.09 -19.73
C SER A 303 -1.01 6.18 -18.65
N TYR A 304 -1.69 7.33 -18.59
CA TYR A 304 -2.77 7.59 -17.65
C TYR A 304 -4.07 7.92 -18.40
N PRO A 305 -5.21 7.30 -18.01
CA PRO A 305 -6.49 7.56 -18.64
C PRO A 305 -6.84 9.06 -18.71
N GLY A 306 -7.24 9.53 -19.89
CA GLY A 306 -7.64 10.92 -20.13
C GLY A 306 -6.49 11.91 -20.35
N VAL A 307 -5.24 11.45 -20.31
CA VAL A 307 -4.03 12.24 -20.64
C VAL A 307 -3.67 12.06 -22.11
N SER A 308 -3.07 13.09 -22.72
CA SER A 308 -2.49 13.05 -24.07
C SER A 308 -0.96 13.11 -24.03
N TYR A 309 -0.33 12.53 -25.06
CA TYR A 309 1.11 12.42 -25.16
C TYR A 309 1.62 12.84 -26.53
N ARG A 310 2.88 13.24 -26.58
CA ARG A 310 3.66 13.46 -27.81
C ARG A 310 4.86 12.52 -27.85
N VAL A 311 5.12 11.95 -29.02
CA VAL A 311 6.31 11.15 -29.30
C VAL A 311 7.30 12.00 -30.08
N GLU A 312 8.55 12.03 -29.66
CA GLU A 312 9.61 12.81 -30.28
C GLU A 312 10.83 11.93 -30.59
N SER A 313 11.60 12.31 -31.63
CA SER A 313 12.85 11.67 -31.99
C SER A 313 14.04 12.64 -32.04
N SER A 314 15.24 12.10 -31.84
CA SER A 314 16.50 12.85 -31.92
C SER A 314 17.61 11.95 -32.48
N ILE A 315 18.61 12.56 -33.12
CA ILE A 315 19.85 11.88 -33.54
C ILE A 315 21.05 12.21 -32.63
N ASP A 316 20.92 13.21 -31.76
CA ASP A 316 22.02 13.76 -30.94
C ASP A 316 21.67 13.93 -29.45
N MET A 317 20.44 13.57 -29.05
CA MET A 317 19.84 13.77 -27.73
C MET A 317 19.75 15.23 -27.27
N LYS A 318 19.94 16.20 -28.17
CA LYS A 318 19.89 17.64 -27.88
C LYS A 318 18.75 18.31 -28.64
N SER A 319 18.65 18.03 -29.92
CA SER A 319 17.61 18.56 -30.81
C SER A 319 16.56 17.48 -31.01
N TRP A 320 15.31 17.80 -30.69
CA TRP A 320 14.19 16.88 -30.75
C TRP A 320 13.17 17.36 -31.79
N SER A 321 12.63 16.42 -32.56
CA SER A 321 11.59 16.63 -33.56
C SER A 321 10.38 15.79 -33.25
N ASP A 322 9.20 16.38 -33.34
CA ASP A 322 7.93 15.66 -33.12
C ASP A 322 7.71 14.60 -34.19
N ILE A 323 7.26 13.42 -33.76
CA ILE A 323 6.74 12.37 -34.64
C ILE A 323 5.21 12.51 -34.71
N GLU A 324 4.56 12.61 -33.56
CA GLU A 324 3.10 12.75 -33.43
C GLU A 324 2.76 13.37 -32.07
N ASP A 325 1.75 14.26 -32.04
CA ASP A 325 1.21 14.92 -30.85
C ASP A 325 -0.26 14.52 -30.57
N GLY A 326 -0.79 14.90 -29.42
CA GLY A 326 -2.20 14.66 -29.09
C GLY A 326 -2.61 13.18 -28.96
N ILE A 327 -1.66 12.26 -28.73
CA ILE A 327 -1.95 10.83 -28.63
C ILE A 327 -2.69 10.58 -27.32
N VAL A 328 -4.00 10.34 -27.41
CA VAL A 328 -4.86 10.07 -26.26
C VAL A 328 -4.52 8.71 -25.67
N SER A 329 -4.37 8.66 -24.33
CA SER A 329 -4.13 7.44 -23.60
C SER A 329 -5.13 6.32 -23.92
N LEU A 330 -4.62 5.10 -24.08
CA LEU A 330 -5.42 3.88 -24.24
C LEU A 330 -5.68 3.16 -22.90
N GLY A 331 -5.28 3.74 -21.77
CA GLY A 331 -5.40 3.13 -20.44
C GLY A 331 -4.10 3.22 -19.64
N GLU A 332 -3.73 2.16 -18.94
CA GLU A 332 -2.48 2.09 -18.16
C GLU A 332 -1.21 2.09 -19.03
N SER A 333 -1.35 1.74 -20.31
CA SER A 333 -0.29 1.84 -21.29
C SER A 333 -0.87 2.27 -22.63
N THR A 334 -0.03 2.93 -23.42
CA THR A 334 -0.37 3.37 -24.77
C THR A 334 0.72 2.89 -25.70
N THR A 335 0.31 2.28 -26.81
CA THR A 335 1.18 1.93 -27.92
C THR A 335 0.83 2.81 -29.10
N TYR A 336 1.86 3.42 -29.69
CA TYR A 336 1.73 4.15 -30.95
C TYR A 336 2.69 3.58 -31.98
N THR A 337 2.16 3.32 -33.17
CA THR A 337 2.88 2.75 -34.31
C THR A 337 3.00 3.79 -35.41
N PHE A 338 4.21 4.01 -35.90
CA PHE A 338 4.49 4.91 -37.02
C PHE A 338 5.49 4.30 -38.00
N LEU A 339 5.46 4.78 -39.24
CA LEU A 339 6.40 4.40 -40.27
C LEU A 339 7.76 5.06 -40.03
N ASP A 340 8.80 4.28 -39.78
CA ASP A 340 10.19 4.75 -39.70
C ASP A 340 10.91 4.53 -41.04
N VAL A 341 10.77 5.50 -41.94
CA VAL A 341 11.20 5.40 -43.35
C VAL A 341 12.63 5.92 -43.62
N GLU A 342 13.38 6.36 -42.59
CA GLU A 342 14.71 6.95 -42.77
C GLU A 342 15.86 5.92 -42.82
N GLU A 343 17.05 6.38 -43.25
CA GLU A 343 18.22 5.53 -43.47
C GLU A 343 18.61 4.70 -42.23
N LYS A 344 18.64 3.37 -42.42
CA LYS A 344 18.96 2.34 -41.41
C LYS A 344 20.35 2.46 -40.75
N GLU A 345 21.15 3.45 -41.12
CA GLU A 345 22.52 3.67 -40.59
C GLU A 345 22.62 4.79 -39.54
N VAL A 346 21.53 5.50 -39.22
CA VAL A 346 21.54 6.58 -38.21
C VAL A 346 20.99 6.09 -36.87
N ARG A 347 21.75 6.31 -35.79
CA ARG A 347 21.26 6.08 -34.43
C ARG A 347 20.19 7.12 -34.10
N LYS A 348 19.00 6.65 -33.75
CA LYS A 348 17.89 7.48 -33.26
C LYS A 348 17.64 7.24 -31.78
N PHE A 349 17.16 8.28 -31.12
CA PHE A 349 16.69 8.30 -29.74
C PHE A 349 15.23 8.73 -29.75
N PHE A 350 14.43 8.15 -28.87
CA PHE A 350 13.02 8.47 -28.74
C PHE A 350 12.71 8.90 -27.31
N ARG A 351 11.74 9.79 -27.17
CA ARG A 351 11.13 10.11 -25.88
C ARG A 351 9.63 10.30 -26.04
N VAL A 352 8.92 10.06 -24.95
CA VAL A 352 7.51 10.40 -24.82
C VAL A 352 7.40 11.58 -23.86
N VAL A 353 6.55 12.53 -24.20
CA VAL A 353 6.28 13.74 -23.40
C VAL A 353 4.79 13.77 -23.11
N GLU A 354 4.42 14.02 -21.86
CA GLU A 354 3.05 14.29 -21.46
C GLU A 354 2.64 15.72 -21.86
N GLU A 355 1.41 15.91 -22.34
CA GLU A 355 0.89 17.19 -22.84
C GLU A 355 -0.09 17.91 -21.89
#